data_AF-A0A6M3JI67-F1
#
_entry.id   AF-A0A6M3JI67-F1
#
_cell.length_a   1.000
_cell.length_b   1.000
_cell.length_c   1.000
_cell.angle_alpha   90.00
_cell.angle_beta   90.00
_cell.angle_gamma   90.00
#
_symmetry.space_group_name_H-M   'P 1'
#
loop_
_entity.id
_entity.type
_entity.pdbx_description
1 polymer ?
#
loop_
_entity_poly.entity_id
_entity_poly.type
_entity_poly.pdbx_seq_one_letter_code
_entity_poly.pdbx_strand_id
1 'polypeptide(L)'
;MAGLSPTQRTLKAMREQGRLCGIVERFNHYAGPYGTRQDLFGFIDIICIDPVDGIIGVQSCGQAFGEHVKKMTEERNEEMFEWLKHAKVELWGWRKVLLRRGSTAVRWKPRVMDFWLEEGMMFWKERKGGK
;
A
#
# COMPACT_ATOMS: atom_id res chain seq x y z
N MET A 1 5.86 23.19 -7.51
CA MET A 1 4.94 22.12 -7.96
C MET A 1 5.00 20.98 -6.96
N ALA A 2 3.87 20.62 -6.35
CA ALA A 2 3.83 19.45 -5.47
C ALA A 2 4.14 18.20 -6.30
N GLY A 3 5.15 17.41 -5.88
CA GLY A 3 5.44 16.14 -6.54
C GLY A 3 4.30 15.13 -6.31
N LEU A 4 4.22 14.08 -7.14
CA LEU A 4 3.20 13.03 -6.99
C LEU A 4 3.15 12.49 -5.56
N SER A 5 1.93 12.37 -5.02
CA SER A 5 1.65 11.75 -3.74
C SER A 5 2.02 10.26 -3.73
N PRO A 6 2.22 9.62 -2.57
CA PRO A 6 2.45 8.19 -2.48
C PRO A 6 1.39 7.36 -3.23
N THR A 7 0.11 7.66 -3.02
CA THR A 7 -1.02 7.01 -3.71
C THR A 7 -0.93 7.14 -5.22
N GLN A 8 -0.63 8.35 -5.73
CA GLN A 8 -0.46 8.58 -7.17
C GLN A 8 0.71 7.79 -7.76
N ARG A 9 1.82 7.65 -7.01
CA ARG A 9 2.97 6.83 -7.43
C ARG A 9 2.62 5.35 -7.45
N THR A 10 1.91 4.86 -6.44
CA THR A 10 1.43 3.49 -6.35
C THR A 10 0.50 3.16 -7.51
N LEU A 11 -0.50 4.00 -7.80
CA LEU A 11 -1.39 3.81 -8.95
C LEU A 11 -0.64 3.77 -10.28
N LYS A 12 0.35 4.64 -10.47
CA LYS A 12 1.20 4.62 -11.67
C LYS A 12 1.94 3.29 -11.81
N ALA A 13 2.63 2.85 -10.75
CA ALA A 13 3.41 1.62 -10.78
C ALA A 13 2.54 0.37 -10.98
N MET A 14 1.34 0.32 -10.38
CA MET A 14 0.41 -0.79 -10.55
C MET A 14 -0.16 -0.86 -11.96
N ARG A 15 -0.51 0.28 -12.57
CA ARG A 15 -0.98 0.33 -13.96
C ARG A 15 0.12 -0.09 -14.94
N GLU A 16 1.37 0.29 -14.69
CA GLU A 16 2.52 -0.18 -15.48
C GLU A 16 2.72 -1.69 -15.36
N GLN A 17 2.28 -2.32 -14.26
CA GLN A 17 2.25 -3.78 -14.07
C GLN A 17 0.99 -4.45 -14.66
N GLY A 18 0.14 -3.70 -15.38
CA GLY A 18 -1.07 -4.23 -15.98
C GLY A 18 -2.24 -4.43 -15.01
N ARG A 19 -2.16 -3.86 -13.79
CA ARG A 19 -3.23 -3.99 -12.79
C ARG A 19 -4.35 -2.98 -13.02
N LEU A 20 -5.59 -3.44 -12.85
CA LEU A 20 -6.77 -2.58 -12.83
C LEU A 20 -7.01 -2.09 -11.39
N CYS A 21 -6.94 -0.78 -11.14
CA CYS A 21 -6.99 -0.21 -9.79
C CYS A 21 -8.19 0.71 -9.56
N GLY A 22 -8.80 0.63 -8.38
CA GLY A 22 -9.79 1.57 -7.85
C GLY A 22 -9.35 2.14 -6.51
N ILE A 23 -9.44 3.46 -6.33
CA ILE A 23 -9.21 4.12 -5.04
C ILE A 23 -10.45 3.91 -4.18
N VAL A 24 -10.25 3.46 -2.94
CA VAL A 24 -11.34 3.31 -1.95
C VAL A 24 -11.29 4.37 -0.85
N GLU A 25 -10.12 4.99 -0.63
CA GLU A 25 -9.96 6.14 0.27
C GLU A 25 -10.78 7.34 -0.22
N ARG A 26 -11.67 7.85 0.64
CA ARG A 26 -12.50 9.04 0.35
C ARG A 26 -12.64 9.93 1.58
N PHE A 27 -12.84 11.23 1.36
CA PHE A 27 -13.24 12.11 2.44
C PHE A 27 -14.75 12.04 2.64
N ASN A 28 -15.19 11.73 3.86
CA ASN A 28 -16.59 11.71 4.23
C ASN A 28 -16.91 12.97 5.06
N HIS A 29 -17.62 13.91 4.45
CA HIS A 29 -18.02 15.17 5.08
C HIS A 29 -19.01 14.98 6.25
N TYR A 30 -19.72 13.85 6.30
CA TYR A 30 -20.70 13.54 7.34
C TYR A 30 -20.08 12.79 8.52
N ALA A 31 -18.80 12.43 8.46
CA ALA A 31 -18.10 11.72 9.53
C ALA A 31 -17.54 12.72 10.57
N GLY A 32 -18.40 13.15 11.50
CA GLY A 32 -18.06 14.06 12.60
C GLY A 32 -18.05 15.55 12.21
N PRO A 33 -17.75 16.46 13.17
CA PRO A 33 -17.88 17.90 12.98
C PRO A 33 -17.02 18.50 11.86
N TYR A 34 -15.90 17.85 11.52
CA TYR A 34 -14.96 18.32 10.52
C TYR A 34 -14.84 17.39 9.30
N GLY A 35 -15.67 16.34 9.22
CA GLY A 35 -15.48 15.24 8.28
C GLY A 35 -14.22 14.42 8.58
N THR A 36 -14.12 13.24 7.98
CA THR A 36 -13.00 12.31 8.21
C THR A 36 -12.63 11.59 6.92
N ARG A 37 -11.33 11.39 6.67
CA ARG A 37 -10.87 10.49 5.60
C ARG A 37 -11.10 9.05 6.03
N GLN A 38 -11.77 8.29 5.19
CA GLN A 38 -12.08 6.88 5.42
C GLN A 38 -11.47 6.07 4.28
N ASP A 39 -10.72 5.05 4.65
CA ASP A 39 -10.22 3.99 3.78
C ASP A 39 -11.08 2.73 3.99
N LEU A 40 -10.82 1.67 3.25
CA LEU A 40 -11.51 0.39 3.49
C LEU A 40 -10.84 -0.33 4.68
N PHE A 41 -11.66 -0.72 5.65
CA PHE A 41 -11.27 -1.45 6.87
C PHE A 41 -10.20 -0.79 7.75
N GLY A 42 -9.89 0.50 7.56
CA GLY A 42 -8.86 1.17 8.34
C GLY A 42 -7.45 1.03 7.76
N PHE A 43 -7.24 0.31 6.64
CA PHE A 43 -5.89 0.05 6.13
C PHE A 43 -5.77 -0.26 4.62
N ILE A 44 -6.85 -0.11 3.84
CA ILE A 44 -6.80 -0.31 2.38
C ILE A 44 -7.17 1.00 1.70
N ASP A 45 -6.19 1.68 1.10
CA ASP A 45 -6.41 2.90 0.30
C ASP A 45 -6.91 2.60 -1.12
N ILE A 46 -6.46 1.48 -1.70
CA ILE A 46 -6.67 1.05 -3.09
C ILE A 46 -7.03 -0.43 -3.11
N ILE A 47 -7.94 -0.83 -4.01
CA ILE A 47 -8.08 -2.23 -4.43
C ILE A 47 -7.58 -2.35 -5.87
N CYS A 48 -6.90 -3.45 -6.19
CA CYS A 48 -6.60 -3.78 -7.57
C CYS A 48 -6.88 -5.23 -7.93
N ILE A 49 -7.10 -5.46 -9.23
CA ILE A 49 -7.14 -6.77 -9.85
C ILE A 49 -5.78 -6.96 -10.53
N ASP A 50 -4.98 -7.85 -9.95
CA ASP A 50 -3.69 -8.29 -10.45
C ASP A 50 -3.87 -9.45 -11.45
N PRO A 51 -3.15 -9.45 -12.58
CA PRO A 51 -3.30 -10.47 -13.62
C PRO A 51 -2.88 -11.89 -13.19
N VAL A 52 -2.13 -12.03 -12.10
CA VAL A 52 -1.62 -13.31 -11.59
C VAL A 52 -2.26 -13.66 -10.25
N ASP A 53 -2.27 -12.73 -9.31
CA ASP A 53 -2.67 -12.96 -7.91
C ASP A 53 -4.17 -12.66 -7.64
N GLY A 54 -4.91 -12.14 -8.62
CA GLY A 54 -6.32 -11.81 -8.47
C GLY A 54 -6.53 -10.53 -7.66
N ILE A 55 -7.41 -10.53 -6.67
CA ILE A 55 -7.72 -9.33 -5.87
C ILE A 55 -6.59 -9.05 -4.89
N ILE A 56 -6.15 -7.79 -4.84
CA ILE A 56 -5.15 -7.31 -3.88
C ILE A 56 -5.66 -6.03 -3.19
N GLY A 57 -5.62 -6.02 -1.86
CA GLY A 57 -5.78 -4.83 -1.04
C GLY A 57 -4.46 -4.07 -0.94
N VAL A 58 -4.47 -2.75 -1.04
CA VAL A 58 -3.24 -1.96 -1.15
C VAL A 58 -3.28 -0.78 -0.20
N GLN A 59 -2.27 -0.70 0.66
CA GLN A 59 -1.98 0.49 1.44
C GLN A 59 -0.82 1.26 0.83
N SER A 60 -0.94 2.58 0.74
CA SER A 60 0.09 3.46 0.23
C SER A 60 0.54 4.45 1.29
N CYS A 61 1.85 4.61 1.48
CA CYS A 61 2.39 5.51 2.48
C CYS A 61 3.66 6.21 2.02
N GLY A 62 3.95 7.34 2.67
CA GLY A 62 5.20 8.07 2.49
C GLY A 62 6.32 7.47 3.33
N GLN A 63 6.69 8.17 4.41
CA GLN A 63 7.77 7.76 5.31
C GLN A 63 7.31 6.84 6.47
N ALA A 64 6.00 6.79 6.75
CA ALA A 64 5.40 6.08 7.89
C ALA A 64 5.27 4.55 7.69
N PHE A 65 6.20 3.92 6.97
CA PHE A 65 6.06 2.52 6.57
C PHE A 65 5.91 1.56 7.75
N GLY A 66 6.72 1.71 8.81
CA GLY A 66 6.65 0.87 10.00
C GLY A 66 5.36 1.07 10.80
N GLU A 67 4.85 2.30 10.85
CA GLU A 67 3.58 2.61 11.51
C GLU A 67 2.41 1.94 10.80
N HIS A 68 2.41 1.90 9.46
CA HIS A 68 1.39 1.17 8.71
C HIS A 68 1.49 -0.35 8.88
N VAL A 69 2.70 -0.91 8.95
CA VAL A 69 2.87 -2.33 9.30
C VAL A 69 2.20 -2.61 10.64
N LYS A 70 2.54 -1.84 11.68
CA LYS A 70 1.96 -1.98 13.02
C LYS A 70 0.43 -1.84 13.00
N LYS A 71 -0.08 -0.81 12.32
CA LYS A 71 -1.53 -0.57 12.20
C LYS A 71 -2.24 -1.79 11.60
N MET A 72 -1.67 -2.38 10.55
CA MET A 72 -2.24 -3.54 9.85
C MET A 72 -2.13 -4.83 10.66
N THR A 73 -0.98 -5.08 11.30
CA THR A 73 -0.72 -6.37 11.97
C THR A 73 -1.15 -6.42 13.43
N GLU A 74 -1.34 -5.27 14.08
CA GLU A 74 -1.70 -5.18 15.50
C GLU A 74 -3.05 -4.49 15.70
N GLU A 75 -3.23 -3.25 15.21
CA GLU A 75 -4.42 -2.44 15.50
C GLU A 75 -5.64 -2.80 14.65
N ARG A 76 -5.44 -3.42 13.49
CA ARG A 76 -6.45 -3.89 12.54
C ARG A 76 -6.26 -5.38 12.22
N ASN A 77 -5.73 -6.13 13.18
CA ASN A 77 -5.37 -7.54 12.99
C ASN A 77 -6.59 -8.37 12.57
N GLU A 78 -7.75 -8.15 13.18
CA GLU A 78 -8.98 -8.91 12.87
C GLU A 78 -9.42 -8.69 11.42
N GLU A 79 -9.51 -7.42 10.98
CA GLU A 79 -9.90 -7.09 9.61
C GLU A 79 -8.85 -7.54 8.59
N MET A 80 -7.56 -7.42 8.93
CA MET A 80 -6.45 -7.91 8.13
C MET A 80 -6.53 -9.43 7.95
N PHE A 81 -6.72 -10.17 9.05
CA PHE A 81 -6.80 -11.63 9.02
C PHE A 81 -8.00 -12.12 8.22
N GLU A 82 -9.17 -11.51 8.40
CA GLU A 82 -10.37 -11.86 7.63
C GLU A 82 -10.19 -11.59 6.14
N TRP A 83 -9.62 -10.43 5.77
CA TRP A 83 -9.33 -10.12 4.37
C TRP A 83 -8.37 -11.14 3.75
N LEU A 84 -7.30 -11.50 4.47
CA LEU A 84 -6.27 -12.39 3.95
C LEU A 84 -6.75 -13.82 3.66
N LYS A 85 -7.92 -14.23 4.18
CA LYS A 85 -8.57 -15.50 3.80
C LYS A 85 -9.03 -15.50 2.34
N HIS A 86 -9.19 -14.32 1.75
CA HIS A 86 -9.79 -14.13 0.43
C HIS A 86 -8.86 -13.47 -0.58
N ALA A 87 -7.94 -12.61 -0.12
CA ALA A 87 -7.10 -11.81 -1.01
C ALA A 87 -5.79 -11.40 -0.33
N LYS A 88 -4.73 -11.21 -1.13
CA LYS A 88 -3.45 -10.70 -0.60
C LYS A 88 -3.55 -9.20 -0.26
N VAL A 89 -2.58 -8.72 0.52
CA VAL A 89 -2.39 -7.30 0.78
C VAL A 89 -0.96 -6.86 0.49
N GLU A 90 -0.80 -5.66 -0.06
CA GLU A 90 0.50 -5.04 -0.29
C GLU A 90 0.58 -3.66 0.39
N LEU A 91 1.64 -3.43 1.17
CA LEU A 91 1.99 -2.10 1.67
C LEU A 91 3.09 -1.48 0.81
N TRP A 92 2.79 -0.33 0.22
CA TRP A 92 3.67 0.43 -0.65
C TRP A 92 4.19 1.69 0.04
N GLY A 93 5.49 1.71 0.32
CA GLY A 93 6.23 2.90 0.73
C GLY A 93 7.06 3.47 -0.41
N TRP A 94 7.35 4.76 -0.37
CA TRP A 94 8.18 5.41 -1.39
C TRP A 94 9.35 6.13 -0.75
N ARG A 95 10.57 5.83 -1.25
CA ARG A 95 11.79 6.53 -0.81
C ARG A 95 12.56 7.12 -1.99
N LYS A 96 13.20 8.26 -1.74
CA LYS A 96 14.16 8.83 -2.69
C LYS A 96 15.47 8.05 -2.60
N VAL A 97 16.02 7.69 -3.75
CA VAL A 97 17.36 7.12 -3.86
C VAL A 97 18.14 7.90 -4.90
N LEU A 98 19.43 8.12 -4.66
CA LEU A 98 20.31 8.74 -5.65
C LEU A 98 20.37 7.89 -6.91
N LEU A 99 20.41 8.52 -8.08
CA LEU A 99 20.56 7.81 -9.36
C LEU A 99 21.91 7.11 -9.46
N ARG A 100 22.97 7.77 -8.99
CA ARG A 100 24.35 7.26 -8.91
C ARG A 100 25.01 7.80 -7.65
N ARG A 101 26.03 7.11 -7.12
CA ARG A 101 26.79 7.60 -5.98
C ARG A 101 27.43 8.96 -6.32
N GLY A 102 27.27 9.96 -5.46
CA GLY A 102 27.78 11.33 -5.67
C GLY A 102 26.91 12.23 -6.57
N SER A 103 25.79 11.72 -7.11
CA SER A 103 24.82 12.53 -7.86
C SER A 103 23.88 13.30 -6.92
N THR A 104 23.39 14.46 -7.35
CA THR A 104 22.28 15.19 -6.72
C THR A 104 20.91 14.74 -7.24
N ALA A 105 20.87 14.16 -8.44
CA ALA A 105 19.64 13.68 -9.05
C ALA A 105 19.14 12.39 -8.37
N VAL A 106 17.83 12.37 -8.04
CA VAL A 106 17.15 11.31 -7.30
C VAL A 106 16.06 10.64 -8.14
N ARG A 107 15.83 9.36 -7.87
CA ARG A 107 14.64 8.64 -8.33
C ARG A 107 13.85 8.14 -7.13
N TRP A 108 12.56 7.94 -7.31
CA TRP A 108 11.72 7.30 -6.30
C TRP A 108 11.76 5.79 -6.51
N LYS A 109 12.12 5.06 -5.45
CA LYS A 109 12.10 3.59 -5.45
C LYS A 109 11.00 3.12 -4.50
N PRO A 110 10.10 2.22 -4.95
CA PRO A 110 9.11 1.64 -4.06
C PRO A 110 9.77 0.69 -3.05
N ARG A 111 9.22 0.66 -1.85
CA ARG A 111 9.41 -0.35 -0.81
C ARG A 111 8.08 -1.09 -0.70
N VAL A 112 8.06 -2.39 -0.94
CA VAL A 112 6.81 -3.17 -0.98
C VAL A 112 6.91 -4.30 0.03
N MET A 113 5.93 -4.40 0.92
CA MET A 113 5.74 -5.52 1.84
C MET A 113 4.50 -6.28 1.41
N ASP A 114 4.65 -7.58 1.19
CA ASP A 114 3.55 -8.49 0.90
C ASP A 114 3.02 -9.09 2.20
N PHE A 115 1.71 -9.28 2.30
CA PHE A 115 1.05 -9.97 3.39
C PHE A 115 0.14 -11.07 2.81
N TRP A 116 0.17 -12.26 3.41
CA TRP A 116 -0.65 -13.40 3.01
C TRP A 116 -0.95 -14.31 4.20
N LEU A 117 -1.93 -15.20 4.04
CA LEU A 117 -2.15 -16.33 4.93
C LEU A 117 -1.56 -17.60 4.33
N GLU A 118 -0.94 -18.40 5.18
CA GLU A 118 -0.47 -19.75 4.86
C GLU A 118 -0.72 -20.61 6.11
N GLU A 119 -1.39 -21.76 5.93
CA GLU A 119 -1.76 -22.67 7.03
C GLU A 119 -2.49 -21.99 8.22
N GLY A 120 -3.27 -20.94 7.93
CA GLY A 120 -4.00 -20.18 8.96
C GLY A 120 -3.13 -19.21 9.77
N MET A 121 -1.86 -19.04 9.40
CA MET A 121 -0.94 -18.07 9.99
C MET A 121 -0.69 -16.91 9.02
N MET A 122 -0.64 -15.69 9.56
CA MET A 122 -0.33 -14.49 8.77
C MET A 122 1.18 -14.32 8.65
N PHE A 123 1.64 -14.16 7.41
CA PHE A 123 3.02 -13.90 7.06
C PHE A 123 3.14 -12.58 6.32
N TRP A 124 4.31 -11.95 6.45
CA TRP A 124 4.66 -10.80 5.64
C TRP A 124 6.14 -10.76 5.31
N LYS A 125 6.45 -10.22 4.13
CA LYS A 125 7.83 -10.15 3.64
C LYS A 125 8.05 -8.95 2.73
N GLU A 126 9.15 -8.25 2.97
CA GLU A 126 9.56 -7.15 2.10
C GLU A 126 10.14 -7.72 0.81
N ARG A 127 9.64 -7.26 -0.34
CA ARG A 127 10.19 -7.64 -1.65
C ARG A 127 11.63 -7.18 -1.73
N LYS A 128 12.56 -8.12 -1.95
CA LYS A 128 13.94 -7.76 -2.29
C LYS A 128 13.87 -6.96 -3.58
N GLY A 129 14.26 -5.68 -3.51
CA GLY A 129 14.17 -4.79 -4.66
C GLY A 129 14.90 -5.41 -5.85
N GLY A 130 14.15 -5.76 -6.89
CA GLY A 130 14.71 -6.19 -8.17
C GLY A 130 15.77 -5.18 -8.64
N LYS A 131 16.82 -5.72 -9.28
CA LYS A 131 17.90 -4.90 -9.85
C LYS A 131 17.34 -3.88 -10.83
#